data_AF-A0A9E8MX81-F1
#
_entry.id   AF-A0A9E8MX81-F1
#
_cell.length_a   1.000
_cell.length_b   1.000
_cell.length_c   1.000
_cell.angle_alpha   90.00
_cell.angle_beta   90.00
_cell.angle_gamma   90.00
#
_symmetry.space_group_name_H-M   'P 1'
#
loop_
_entity.id
_entity.type
_entity.pdbx_description
1 polymer ?
#
loop_
_entity_poly.entity_id
_entity_poly.type
_entity_poly.pdbx_seq_one_letter_code
_entity_poly.pdbx_strand_id
1 'polypeptide(L)'
;MQTFISELDTEDRERVCMYFEELMDIVGLKSSNGQLNKFMYGFDPMEKPKEKKWTDSHGNIFIEKGTEVSIIPAKYNKTGTKYKVFLYNETNENIGIIEDLIIKPREFKVFNVSDTDTLKLDNGVKFTFGETYGLEVEDKKSQVSGLGGKYLTDYGVPNEIDFAFVIVPVGKGD
;
A
#
# COMPACT_ATOMS: atom_id res chain seq x y z
N MET A 1 -33.85 -30.88 -13.24
CA MET A 1 -32.71 -31.81 -13.21
C MET A 1 -32.56 -32.26 -11.77
N GLN A 2 -32.82 -33.53 -11.48
CA GLN A 2 -32.85 -34.09 -10.13
C GLN A 2 -31.45 -33.95 -9.50
N THR A 3 -31.34 -33.32 -8.33
CA THR A 3 -30.09 -33.18 -7.57
C THR A 3 -29.78 -34.49 -6.84
N PHE A 4 -29.12 -35.43 -7.51
CA PHE A 4 -28.64 -36.71 -6.95
C PHE A 4 -27.61 -36.56 -5.80
N ILE A 5 -27.14 -35.34 -5.52
CA ILE A 5 -26.03 -35.09 -4.58
C ILE A 5 -26.42 -35.37 -3.12
N SER A 6 -27.70 -35.26 -2.75
CA SER A 6 -28.13 -35.46 -1.36
C SER A 6 -28.31 -36.92 -0.95
N GLU A 7 -28.22 -37.87 -1.89
CA GLU A 7 -28.52 -39.29 -1.65
C GLU A 7 -27.27 -40.17 -1.53
N LEU A 8 -26.08 -39.65 -1.90
CA LEU A 8 -24.83 -40.38 -1.80
C LEU A 8 -24.17 -40.17 -0.44
N ASP A 9 -23.83 -41.27 0.23
CA ASP A 9 -22.99 -41.21 1.41
C ASP A 9 -21.57 -40.73 1.05
N THR A 10 -20.73 -40.59 2.07
CA THR A 10 -19.36 -40.11 1.87
C THR A 10 -18.52 -41.10 1.05
N GLU A 11 -18.71 -42.40 1.23
CA GLU A 11 -17.94 -43.45 0.53
C GLU A 11 -18.28 -43.46 -0.97
N ASP A 12 -19.56 -43.31 -1.31
CA ASP A 12 -20.01 -43.21 -2.70
C ASP A 12 -19.46 -41.96 -3.38
N ARG A 13 -19.43 -40.81 -2.68
CA ARG A 13 -18.85 -39.57 -3.20
C ARG A 13 -17.34 -39.68 -3.43
N GLU A 14 -16.61 -40.32 -2.51
CA GLU A 14 -15.18 -40.60 -2.67
C GLU A 14 -14.93 -41.47 -3.90
N ARG A 15 -15.73 -42.53 -4.08
CA ARG A 15 -15.60 -43.43 -5.23
C ARG A 15 -15.83 -42.71 -6.56
N VAL A 16 -16.83 -41.83 -6.62
CA VAL A 16 -17.07 -41.00 -7.80
C VAL A 16 -15.88 -40.08 -8.07
N CYS A 17 -15.34 -39.40 -7.04
CA CYS A 17 -14.16 -38.56 -7.20
C CYS A 17 -12.97 -39.34 -7.80
N MET A 18 -12.69 -40.55 -7.31
CA MET A 18 -11.61 -41.40 -7.86
C MET A 18 -11.80 -41.69 -9.36
N TYR A 19 -13.02 -42.05 -9.78
CA TYR A 19 -13.28 -42.31 -11.20
C TYR A 19 -13.06 -41.07 -12.07
N PHE A 20 -13.43 -39.88 -11.58
CA PHE A 20 -13.17 -38.65 -12.31
C PHE A 20 -11.68 -38.30 -12.36
N GLU A 21 -10.91 -38.58 -11.30
CA GLU A 21 -9.46 -38.40 -11.31
C GLU A 21 -8.78 -39.32 -12.33
N GLU A 22 -9.20 -40.58 -12.44
CA GLU A 22 -8.72 -41.51 -13.48
C GLU A 22 -9.04 -41.01 -14.89
N LEU A 23 -10.28 -40.54 -15.12
CA LEU A 23 -10.67 -39.95 -16.40
C LEU A 23 -9.86 -38.70 -16.74
N MET A 24 -9.59 -37.86 -15.73
CA MET A 24 -8.76 -36.67 -15.88
C MET A 24 -7.34 -37.02 -16.28
N ASP A 25 -6.75 -38.05 -15.68
CA ASP A 25 -5.42 -38.55 -16.04
C ASP A 25 -5.38 -39.05 -17.50
N ILE A 26 -6.39 -39.84 -17.90
CA ILE A 26 -6.52 -40.35 -19.29
C ILE A 26 -6.53 -39.23 -20.33
N VAL A 27 -7.19 -38.10 -20.03
CA VAL A 27 -7.29 -36.96 -20.96
C VAL A 27 -6.22 -35.88 -20.72
N GLY A 28 -5.30 -36.09 -19.79
CA GLY A 28 -4.23 -35.15 -19.45
C GLY A 28 -4.69 -33.87 -18.74
N LEU A 29 -5.86 -33.89 -18.08
CA LEU A 29 -6.38 -32.74 -17.34
C LEU A 29 -5.79 -32.69 -15.92
N LYS A 30 -4.89 -31.75 -15.67
CA LYS A 30 -4.16 -31.65 -14.40
C LYS A 30 -4.98 -31.18 -13.19
N SER A 31 -6.18 -30.63 -13.41
CA SER A 31 -7.00 -30.05 -12.34
C SER A 31 -8.48 -30.01 -12.72
N SER A 32 -9.35 -30.27 -11.74
CA SER A 32 -10.80 -30.13 -11.88
C SER A 32 -11.28 -28.68 -11.67
N ASN A 33 -10.36 -27.74 -11.41
CA ASN A 33 -10.68 -26.35 -11.02
C ASN A 33 -11.66 -26.27 -9.83
N GLY A 34 -11.45 -27.13 -8.83
CA GLY A 34 -12.25 -27.16 -7.60
C GLY A 34 -13.61 -27.86 -7.73
N GLN A 35 -13.97 -28.40 -8.89
CA GLN A 35 -15.26 -29.06 -9.10
C GLN A 35 -15.40 -30.34 -8.27
N LEU A 36 -14.34 -31.16 -8.16
CA LEU A 36 -14.36 -32.37 -7.32
C LEU A 36 -14.45 -32.02 -5.83
N ASN A 37 -13.75 -30.97 -5.38
CA ASN A 37 -13.88 -30.47 -4.02
C ASN A 37 -15.32 -30.01 -3.72
N LYS A 38 -15.93 -29.24 -4.62
CA LYS A 38 -17.31 -28.79 -4.50
C LYS A 38 -18.30 -29.94 -4.47
N PHE A 39 -18.07 -31.00 -5.25
CA PHE A 39 -18.88 -32.20 -5.23
C PHE A 39 -18.75 -32.97 -3.90
N MET A 40 -17.52 -33.14 -3.39
CA MET A 40 -17.24 -33.87 -2.17
C MET A 40 -17.73 -33.16 -0.90
N TYR A 41 -17.41 -31.87 -0.77
CA TYR A 41 -17.59 -31.08 0.47
C TYR A 41 -18.72 -30.04 0.40
N GLY A 42 -19.27 -29.76 -0.78
CA GLY A 42 -20.20 -28.65 -1.00
C GLY A 42 -19.53 -27.28 -1.13
N PHE A 43 -18.22 -27.20 -0.93
CA PHE A 43 -17.40 -26.00 -1.14
C PHE A 43 -16.00 -26.41 -1.61
N ASP A 44 -15.23 -25.47 -2.18
CA ASP A 44 -13.82 -25.70 -2.49
C ASP A 44 -12.95 -25.06 -1.40
N PRO A 45 -12.25 -25.84 -0.56
CA PRO A 45 -11.37 -25.31 0.48
C PRO A 45 -10.17 -24.53 -0.09
N MET A 46 -9.89 -24.69 -1.40
CA MET A 46 -8.83 -23.97 -2.10
C MET A 46 -9.37 -22.74 -2.86
N GLU A 47 -10.68 -22.47 -2.83
CA GLU A 47 -11.27 -21.28 -3.45
C GLU A 47 -10.79 -20.04 -2.67
N LYS A 48 -9.98 -19.20 -3.32
CA LYS A 48 -9.51 -17.95 -2.73
C LYS A 48 -10.70 -17.06 -2.38
N PRO A 49 -10.70 -16.40 -1.20
CA PRO A 49 -11.76 -15.45 -0.87
C PRO A 49 -11.91 -14.42 -1.99
N LYS A 50 -13.13 -14.28 -2.53
CA LYS A 50 -13.41 -13.30 -3.56
C LYS A 50 -13.26 -11.90 -2.96
N GLU A 51 -12.39 -11.11 -3.56
CA GLU A 51 -12.15 -9.73 -3.17
C GLU A 51 -13.37 -8.88 -3.53
N LYS A 52 -14.07 -8.34 -2.53
CA LYS A 52 -15.13 -7.35 -2.76
C LYS A 52 -14.57 -5.96 -2.52
N LYS A 53 -14.84 -5.05 -3.46
CA LYS A 53 -14.50 -3.63 -3.34
C LYS A 53 -15.75 -2.78 -3.37
N TRP A 54 -15.87 -1.84 -2.44
CA TRP A 54 -16.90 -0.81 -2.49
C TRP A 54 -16.37 0.51 -1.96
N THR A 55 -17.03 1.59 -2.36
CA THR A 55 -16.71 2.95 -1.93
C THR A 55 -17.89 3.49 -1.12
N ASP A 56 -17.63 4.09 0.04
CA ASP A 56 -18.68 4.76 0.81
C ASP A 56 -19.00 6.17 0.25
N SER A 57 -20.00 6.83 0.85
CA SER A 57 -20.39 8.20 0.49
C SER A 57 -19.29 9.24 0.73
N HIS A 58 -18.24 8.90 1.47
CA HIS A 58 -17.12 9.76 1.80
C HIS A 58 -15.88 9.47 0.92
N GLY A 59 -15.96 8.52 -0.01
CA GLY A 59 -14.87 8.17 -0.94
C GLY A 59 -13.87 7.13 -0.41
N ASN A 60 -14.11 6.54 0.76
CA ASN A 60 -13.23 5.51 1.32
C ASN A 60 -13.41 4.21 0.54
N ILE A 61 -12.32 3.56 0.14
CA ILE A 61 -12.37 2.27 -0.55
C ILE A 61 -12.20 1.16 0.48
N PHE A 62 -13.20 0.28 0.56
CA PHE A 62 -13.16 -0.90 1.39
C PHE A 62 -12.83 -2.12 0.53
N ILE A 63 -11.96 -2.99 1.05
CA ILE A 63 -11.55 -4.24 0.41
C ILE A 63 -11.79 -5.38 1.40
N GLU A 64 -12.77 -6.25 1.12
CA GLU A 64 -13.09 -7.44 1.92
C GLU A 64 -12.48 -8.69 1.26
N LYS A 65 -11.73 -9.47 2.05
CA LYS A 65 -11.17 -10.78 1.69
C LYS A 65 -11.44 -11.79 2.80
N GLY A 66 -12.55 -12.52 2.69
CA GLY A 66 -12.94 -13.47 3.72
C GLY A 66 -13.32 -12.73 5.01
N THR A 67 -12.58 -12.97 6.10
CA THR A 67 -12.80 -12.29 7.40
C THR A 67 -12.03 -10.98 7.55
N GLU A 68 -11.13 -10.65 6.62
CA GLU A 68 -10.33 -9.44 6.67
C GLU A 68 -11.02 -8.31 5.88
N VAL A 69 -11.10 -7.12 6.50
CA VAL A 69 -11.56 -5.90 5.85
C VAL A 69 -10.46 -4.84 5.96
N SER A 70 -9.95 -4.42 4.80
CA SER A 70 -8.99 -3.32 4.68
C SER A 70 -9.71 -2.05 4.25
N ILE A 71 -9.37 -0.92 4.86
CA ILE A 71 -9.93 0.39 4.52
C ILE A 71 -8.80 1.25 3.95
N ILE A 72 -8.96 1.72 2.71
CA ILE A 72 -8.17 2.79 2.12
C ILE A 72 -8.97 4.07 2.34
N PRO A 73 -8.55 4.95 3.26
CA PRO A 73 -9.25 6.19 3.49
C PRO A 73 -9.29 7.05 2.22
N ALA A 74 -10.37 7.79 2.02
CA ALA A 74 -10.52 8.83 1.00
C ALA A 74 -9.53 9.99 1.18
N LYS A 75 -8.69 9.93 2.23
CA LYS A 75 -7.73 10.98 2.55
C LYS A 75 -6.88 11.21 1.32
N TYR A 76 -6.85 12.48 0.90
CA TYR A 76 -6.25 13.02 -0.31
C TYR A 76 -7.17 12.93 -1.54
N ASN A 77 -7.99 13.98 -1.73
CA ASN A 77 -8.39 14.38 -3.07
C ASN A 77 -7.11 14.82 -3.81
N LYS A 78 -6.56 13.93 -4.64
CA LYS A 78 -5.32 14.20 -5.38
C LYS A 78 -5.67 14.96 -6.65
N THR A 79 -5.29 16.23 -6.70
CA THR A 79 -5.68 17.18 -7.73
C THR A 79 -4.62 17.34 -8.83
N GLY A 80 -3.41 16.84 -8.60
CA GLY A 80 -2.22 17.15 -9.39
C GLY A 80 -1.52 18.44 -8.98
N THR A 81 -1.95 19.06 -7.86
CA THR A 81 -1.32 20.29 -7.34
C THR A 81 0.14 20.01 -6.98
N LYS A 82 1.02 20.97 -7.30
CA LYS A 82 2.46 20.87 -7.06
C LYS A 82 2.88 21.76 -5.90
N TYR A 83 3.76 21.24 -5.06
CA TYR A 83 4.33 21.90 -3.90
C TYR A 83 5.85 22.00 -4.01
N LYS A 84 6.41 23.16 -3.68
CA LYS A 84 7.84 23.40 -3.50
C LYS A 84 8.24 23.00 -2.09
N VAL A 85 9.01 21.93 -1.99
CA VAL A 85 9.44 21.31 -0.74
C VAL A 85 10.93 21.54 -0.54
N PHE A 86 11.32 22.27 0.50
CA PHE A 86 12.69 22.42 0.93
C PHE A 86 13.06 21.31 1.92
N LEU A 87 14.17 20.63 1.67
CA LEU A 87 14.70 19.59 2.55
C LEU A 87 16.18 19.84 2.83
N TYR A 88 16.54 20.05 4.11
CA TYR A 88 17.93 20.20 4.56
C TYR A 88 18.39 18.95 5.29
N ASN A 89 19.60 18.46 4.99
CA ASN A 89 20.20 17.32 5.66
C ASN A 89 21.13 17.78 6.79
N GLU A 90 20.67 17.68 8.04
CA GLU A 90 21.48 18.00 9.21
C GLU A 90 22.32 16.80 9.72
N THR A 91 22.12 15.63 9.13
CA THR A 91 22.86 14.43 9.51
C THR A 91 24.29 14.48 8.97
N ASN A 92 25.11 13.51 9.42
CA ASN A 92 26.47 13.34 8.94
C ASN A 92 26.56 12.34 7.77
N GLU A 93 25.43 11.80 7.33
CA GLU A 93 25.34 10.81 6.26
C GLU A 93 24.64 11.40 5.03
N ASN A 94 24.90 10.82 3.87
CA ASN A 94 24.14 11.13 2.67
C ASN A 94 22.69 10.64 2.81
N ILE A 95 21.74 11.40 2.27
CA ILE A 95 20.33 10.98 2.17
C ILE A 95 19.99 10.82 0.69
N GLY A 96 19.73 9.60 0.28
CA GLY A 96 19.20 9.27 -1.03
C GLY A 96 17.70 9.50 -1.11
N ILE A 97 17.22 9.91 -2.28
CA ILE A 97 15.79 10.12 -2.55
C ILE A 97 15.30 9.11 -3.59
N ILE A 98 15.79 9.22 -4.82
CA ILE A 98 15.48 8.33 -5.96
C ILE A 98 16.74 8.18 -6.82
N GLU A 99 17.03 6.95 -7.25
CA GLU A 99 18.15 6.61 -8.15
C GLU A 99 19.48 7.23 -7.67
N ASP A 100 19.96 8.27 -8.36
CA ASP A 100 21.26 8.90 -8.12
C ASP A 100 21.14 10.22 -7.33
N LEU A 101 19.94 10.63 -6.93
CA LEU A 101 19.70 11.91 -6.28
C LEU A 101 19.97 11.83 -4.78
N ILE A 102 21.06 12.47 -4.36
CA ILE A 102 21.53 12.52 -2.97
C ILE A 102 21.49 13.97 -2.43
N ILE A 103 21.17 14.12 -1.16
CA ILE A 103 21.41 15.34 -0.36
C ILE A 103 22.58 15.05 0.58
N LYS A 104 23.70 15.76 0.40
CA LYS A 104 24.89 15.56 1.24
C LYS A 104 24.69 16.16 2.63
N PRO A 105 25.52 15.78 3.62
CA PRO A 105 25.55 16.43 4.92
C PRO A 105 25.63 17.95 4.79
N ARG A 106 24.79 18.65 5.56
CA ARG A 106 24.70 20.12 5.63
C ARG A 106 24.31 20.80 4.32
N GLU A 107 23.70 20.07 3.40
CA GLU A 107 23.16 20.56 2.13
C GLU A 107 21.64 20.57 2.18
N PHE A 108 21.01 21.45 1.38
CA PHE A 108 19.58 21.37 1.10
C PHE A 108 19.30 21.16 -0.38
N LYS A 109 18.10 20.65 -0.66
CA LYS A 109 17.51 20.64 -1.99
C LYS A 109 16.06 21.09 -1.95
N VAL A 110 15.60 21.66 -3.05
CA VAL A 110 14.21 22.05 -3.26
C VAL A 110 13.61 21.14 -4.33
N PHE A 111 12.45 20.56 -4.03
CA PHE A 111 11.74 19.62 -4.87
C PHE A 111 10.39 20.20 -5.27
N ASN A 112 9.98 19.98 -6.52
CA ASN A 112 8.60 20.22 -6.94
C ASN A 112 7.86 18.88 -6.91
N VAL A 113 7.04 18.64 -5.90
CA VAL A 113 6.35 17.36 -5.66
C VAL A 113 4.85 17.53 -5.90
N SER A 114 4.23 16.62 -6.64
CA SER A 114 2.77 16.63 -6.80
C SER A 114 2.06 15.93 -5.65
N ASP A 115 0.82 16.32 -5.31
CA ASP A 115 -0.04 15.55 -4.39
C ASP A 115 -0.37 14.13 -4.89
N THR A 116 -0.15 13.85 -6.17
CA THR A 116 -0.25 12.51 -6.71
C THR A 116 0.94 11.61 -6.33
N ASP A 117 2.10 12.20 -6.07
CA ASP A 117 3.37 11.50 -5.83
C ASP A 117 3.67 11.29 -4.33
N THR A 118 4.77 10.62 -4.06
CA THR A 118 5.33 10.45 -2.70
C THR A 118 6.82 10.68 -2.76
N LEU A 119 7.31 11.62 -1.97
CA LEU A 119 8.74 11.84 -1.80
C LEU A 119 9.26 10.83 -0.76
N LYS A 120 10.08 9.88 -1.20
CA LYS A 120 10.64 8.84 -0.34
C LYS A 120 12.14 9.07 -0.17
N LEU A 121 12.63 8.89 1.04
CA LEU A 121 14.05 8.92 1.38
C LEU A 121 14.54 7.49 1.68
N ASP A 122 15.81 7.22 1.40
CA ASP A 122 16.45 5.92 1.66
C ASP A 122 16.54 5.58 3.15
N ASN A 123 16.55 6.59 4.01
CA ASN A 123 16.50 6.44 5.47
C ASN A 123 15.14 5.94 5.99
N GLY A 124 14.13 5.87 5.11
CA GLY A 124 12.79 5.35 5.37
C GLY A 124 11.71 6.40 5.57
N VAL A 125 12.05 7.69 5.60
CA VAL A 125 11.09 8.80 5.71
C VAL A 125 10.30 8.94 4.41
N LYS A 126 9.00 9.22 4.51
CA LYS A 126 8.14 9.51 3.35
C LYS A 126 7.27 10.73 3.59
N PHE A 127 7.15 11.56 2.57
CA PHE A 127 6.23 12.70 2.54
C PHE A 127 5.13 12.44 1.52
N THR A 128 3.89 12.59 1.96
CA THR A 128 2.70 12.53 1.12
C THR A 128 1.92 13.83 1.25
N PHE A 129 1.65 14.49 0.13
CA PHE A 129 0.97 15.78 0.09
C PHE A 129 -0.47 15.61 -0.36
N GLY A 130 -1.37 16.49 0.09
CA GLY A 130 -2.67 16.61 -0.57
C GLY A 130 -3.59 17.65 0.03
N GLU A 131 -4.57 18.06 -0.77
CA GLU A 131 -5.36 19.28 -0.56
C GLU A 131 -6.12 19.32 0.78
N THR A 132 -6.69 18.20 1.22
CA THR A 132 -7.59 18.16 2.40
C THR A 132 -6.85 18.15 3.74
N TYR A 133 -5.66 17.57 3.79
CA TYR A 133 -4.88 17.43 5.04
C TYR A 133 -3.47 18.06 4.95
N GLY A 134 -3.14 18.70 3.82
CA GLY A 134 -1.88 19.38 3.55
C GLY A 134 -0.71 18.43 3.30
N LEU A 135 -0.33 17.69 4.34
CA LEU A 135 0.89 16.88 4.41
C LEU A 135 0.76 15.76 5.46
N GLU A 136 1.24 14.58 5.12
CA GLU A 136 1.54 13.49 6.06
C GLU A 136 3.01 13.07 5.92
N VAL A 137 3.65 12.84 7.06
CA VAL A 137 5.03 12.37 7.14
C VAL A 137 5.05 11.01 7.83
N GLU A 138 5.47 9.97 7.11
CA GLU A 138 5.77 8.67 7.71
C GLU A 138 7.24 8.67 8.15
N ASP A 139 7.46 8.72 9.46
CA ASP A 139 8.79 8.70 10.06
C ASP A 139 8.80 7.86 11.34
N LYS A 140 9.33 6.64 11.24
CA LYS A 140 9.34 5.68 12.36
C LYS A 140 10.49 5.91 13.34
N LYS A 141 11.41 6.82 13.00
CA LYS A 141 12.68 7.01 13.73
C LYS A 141 12.82 8.41 14.30
N SER A 142 11.80 9.27 14.17
CA SER A 142 11.81 10.67 14.63
C SER A 142 13.06 11.40 14.14
N GLN A 143 13.16 11.52 12.82
CA GLN A 143 14.23 12.10 12.02
C GLN A 143 13.78 13.34 11.24
N VAL A 144 12.52 13.78 11.32
CA VAL A 144 12.02 14.95 10.60
C VAL A 144 11.60 16.03 11.59
N SER A 145 12.03 17.27 11.36
CA SER A 145 11.47 18.46 12.02
C SER A 145 10.96 19.45 10.98
N GLY A 146 9.79 20.02 11.24
CA GLY A 146 9.19 21.05 10.40
C GLY A 146 9.81 22.42 10.68
N LEU A 147 10.15 23.17 9.64
CA LEU A 147 10.67 24.52 9.78
C LEU A 147 9.56 25.57 9.69
N GLY A 148 9.59 26.54 10.60
CA GLY A 148 8.66 27.65 10.63
C GLY A 148 9.21 28.85 11.40
N GLY A 149 8.61 30.02 11.18
CA GLY A 149 8.99 31.27 11.85
C GLY A 149 10.46 31.63 11.63
N LYS A 150 11.18 31.95 12.72
CA LYS A 150 12.61 32.34 12.67
C LYS A 150 13.50 31.28 12.00
N TYR A 151 13.14 30.00 12.12
CA TYR A 151 13.98 28.91 11.60
C TYR A 151 13.99 28.88 10.07
N LEU A 152 12.99 29.45 9.39
CA LEU A 152 13.04 29.62 7.94
C LEU A 152 14.21 30.53 7.54
N THR A 153 14.46 31.59 8.30
CA THR A 153 15.59 32.50 8.08
C THR A 153 16.91 31.86 8.48
N ASP A 154 16.96 31.17 9.64
CA ASP A 154 18.19 30.54 10.15
C ASP A 154 18.74 29.48 9.18
N TYR A 155 17.85 28.74 8.51
CA TYR A 155 18.20 27.73 7.51
C TYR A 155 18.29 28.27 6.07
N GLY A 156 18.07 29.58 5.86
CA GLY A 156 18.14 30.19 4.53
C GLY A 156 17.08 29.67 3.56
N VAL A 157 15.90 29.31 4.06
CA VAL A 157 14.79 28.81 3.25
C VAL A 157 14.30 29.92 2.29
N PRO A 158 14.23 29.67 0.97
CA PRO A 158 13.69 30.64 0.03
C PRO A 158 12.23 31.02 0.32
N ASN A 159 11.83 32.25 -0.03
CA ASN A 159 10.48 32.77 0.26
C ASN A 159 9.34 32.05 -0.48
N GLU A 160 9.65 31.30 -1.54
CA GLU A 160 8.68 30.64 -2.42
C GLU A 160 8.51 29.14 -2.11
N ILE A 161 8.80 28.73 -0.89
CA ILE A 161 8.70 27.34 -0.44
C ILE A 161 7.36 27.13 0.27
N ASP A 162 6.63 26.08 -0.14
CA ASP A 162 5.35 25.71 0.47
C ASP A 162 5.57 24.94 1.78
N PHE A 163 6.57 24.06 1.80
CA PHE A 163 6.91 23.26 2.97
C PHE A 163 8.43 23.16 3.15
N ALA A 164 8.91 23.32 4.38
CA ALA A 164 10.33 23.25 4.70
C ALA A 164 10.58 22.27 5.85
N PHE A 165 11.54 21.36 5.65
CA PHE A 165 11.92 20.35 6.63
C PHE A 165 13.43 20.25 6.80
N VAL A 166 13.82 19.78 7.99
CA VAL A 166 15.16 19.33 8.28
C VAL A 166 15.12 17.84 8.58
N ILE A 167 16.02 17.09 7.96
CA ILE A 167 16.30 15.71 8.35
C ILE A 167 17.42 15.72 9.39
N VAL A 168 17.08 15.26 10.59
CA VAL A 168 17.95 15.22 11.75
C VAL A 168 18.35 13.78 12.12
N PRO A 169 19.35 13.58 12.99
CA PRO A 169 19.68 12.26 13.50
C PRO A 169 18.48 11.56 14.16
N VAL A 170 18.52 10.23 14.21
CA VAL A 170 17.47 9.39 14.83
C VAL A 170 17.13 9.87 16.24
N GLY A 171 15.83 10.04 16.49
CA GLY A 171 15.28 10.47 17.78
C GLY A 171 15.40 11.97 18.08
N LYS A 172 15.75 12.79 17.08
CA LYS A 172 15.91 14.25 17.24
C LYS A 172 14.84 15.06 16.51
N GLY A 173 14.00 14.41 15.73
CA GLY A 173 12.86 15.01 15.03
C GLY A 173 11.69 15.31 15.96
N ASP A 174 10.68 15.99 15.42
CA ASP A 174 9.47 16.41 16.13
C ASP A 174 8.37 15.32 16.15
#